data_AF-A0A835HBE3-F1
#
_entry.id   AF-A0A835HBE3-F1
#
_cell.length_a   1.000
_cell.length_b   1.000
_cell.length_c   1.000
_cell.angle_alpha   90.00
_cell.angle_beta   90.00
_cell.angle_gamma   90.00
#
_symmetry.space_group_name_H-M   'P 1'
#
loop_
_entity.id
_entity.type
_entity.pdbx_description
1 polymer ?
#
loop_
_entity_poly.entity_id
_entity_poly.type
_entity_poly.pdbx_seq_one_letter_code
_entity_poly.pdbx_strand_id
1 'polypeptide(L)'
;ELTPPFTMKNNFSLNILPWVLIICLSADALQQQEALAHPLFTKSRWIVNKDGKRVKLACVNWPSHLQPVLAEGLSWQPVDVISNKIRSMGFNCVRLTWPLALVNNQTISSMTVENSFKSLGLHKSLVGIRANNGKFLSMTLPQAFKNVVSSLGNNNVMVILDNHITTPGWCCSLKDGNGYFGDKDFDPKLWIQGLSRMATMFKGTRNVVGMSLRNELRGKNVNVGLWYK
;
A
#
# COMPACT_ATOMS: atom_id res chain seq x y z
N GLU A 1 -89.29 -2.92 1.44
CA GLU A 1 -89.81 -1.55 1.54
C GLU A 1 -88.70 -0.56 1.23
N LEU A 2 -89.02 0.39 0.33
CA LEU A 2 -88.40 1.72 0.09
C LEU A 2 -86.92 1.73 -0.35
N THR A 3 -86.61 1.36 -1.60
CA THR A 3 -86.49 2.22 -2.82
C THR A 3 -85.16 2.98 -2.97
N PRO A 4 -84.51 2.92 -4.17
CA PRO A 4 -83.26 3.61 -4.51
C PRO A 4 -83.55 5.07 -4.92
N PRO A 5 -82.58 5.95 -5.29
CA PRO A 5 -82.19 6.01 -6.71
C PRO A 5 -80.82 6.68 -7.05
N PHE A 6 -80.47 6.51 -8.34
CA PHE A 6 -79.90 7.51 -9.26
C PHE A 6 -78.43 7.97 -9.17
N THR A 7 -77.77 7.66 -10.29
CA THR A 7 -76.66 8.35 -10.94
C THR A 7 -76.88 9.86 -11.15
N MET A 8 -75.80 10.65 -11.12
CA MET A 8 -75.76 11.96 -11.78
C MET A 8 -74.43 12.24 -12.47
N LYS A 9 -74.54 13.06 -13.52
CA LYS A 9 -73.61 13.31 -14.63
C LYS A 9 -72.60 14.45 -14.35
N ASN A 10 -71.50 14.36 -15.11
CA ASN A 10 -70.76 15.42 -15.83
C ASN A 10 -70.13 16.64 -15.14
N ASN A 11 -68.84 16.79 -15.49
CA ASN A 11 -68.09 17.99 -15.93
C ASN A 11 -67.90 19.18 -14.99
N PHE A 12 -66.64 19.44 -14.60
CA PHE A 12 -65.97 20.76 -14.55
C PHE A 12 -64.44 20.46 -14.40
N SER A 13 -63.61 20.66 -15.43
CA SER A 13 -62.92 21.91 -15.84
C SER A 13 -61.57 22.16 -15.14
N LEU A 14 -60.55 22.31 -16.01
CA LEU A 14 -59.27 23.01 -15.90
C LEU A 14 -58.14 22.46 -15.01
N ASN A 15 -57.09 22.02 -15.72
CA ASN A 15 -55.68 22.37 -15.57
C ASN A 15 -55.10 22.44 -14.16
N ILE A 16 -54.23 21.46 -13.81
CA ILE A 16 -52.84 21.69 -13.37
C ILE A 16 -52.06 20.37 -13.62
N LEU A 17 -51.14 20.36 -14.58
CA LEU A 17 -49.90 19.56 -14.54
C LEU A 17 -48.75 20.56 -14.33
N PRO A 18 -47.55 20.16 -13.87
CA PRO A 18 -47.25 19.16 -12.83
C PRO A 18 -46.18 19.68 -11.85
N TRP A 19 -46.27 19.36 -10.56
CA TRP A 19 -45.10 19.46 -9.66
C TRP A 19 -44.72 18.05 -9.21
N VAL A 20 -44.22 17.25 -10.15
CA VAL A 20 -43.41 16.09 -9.77
C VAL A 20 -42.03 16.66 -9.42
N LEU A 21 -41.80 16.86 -8.12
CA LEU A 21 -40.46 17.01 -7.58
C LEU A 21 -39.68 15.73 -7.94
N ILE A 22 -38.96 15.76 -9.06
CA ILE A 22 -37.86 14.83 -9.28
C ILE A 22 -36.79 15.27 -8.30
N ILE A 23 -36.80 14.66 -7.11
CA ILE A 23 -35.62 14.62 -6.26
C ILE A 23 -34.60 13.83 -7.09
N CYS A 24 -33.78 14.55 -7.84
CA CYS A 24 -32.50 14.04 -8.28
C CYS A 24 -31.75 13.68 -7.00
N LEU A 25 -31.90 12.43 -6.56
CA LEU A 25 -30.85 11.74 -5.84
C LEU A 25 -29.65 11.82 -6.77
N SER A 26 -28.85 12.87 -6.61
CA SER A 26 -27.44 12.79 -6.90
C SER A 26 -26.94 11.66 -6.01
N ALA A 27 -27.05 10.44 -6.52
CA ALA A 27 -26.02 9.46 -6.29
C ALA A 27 -24.76 10.20 -6.70
N ASP A 28 -24.10 10.82 -5.73
CA ASP A 28 -22.67 10.90 -5.74
C ASP A 28 -22.24 9.45 -5.89
N ALA A 29 -22.15 9.02 -7.15
CA ALA A 29 -21.36 7.92 -7.54
C ALA A 29 -20.01 8.29 -6.93
N LEU A 30 -19.70 7.66 -5.79
CA LEU A 30 -18.33 7.43 -5.40
C LEU A 30 -17.76 6.69 -6.59
N GLN A 31 -17.30 7.47 -7.57
CA GLN A 31 -16.44 7.02 -8.63
C GLN A 31 -15.25 6.51 -7.85
N GLN A 32 -15.30 5.21 -7.58
CA GLN A 32 -14.23 4.47 -6.99
C GLN A 32 -13.17 4.51 -8.07
N GLN A 33 -12.43 5.61 -8.08
CA GLN A 33 -11.46 5.91 -9.12
C GLN A 33 -10.52 4.73 -9.12
N GLU A 34 -10.59 3.96 -10.21
CA GLU A 34 -9.73 2.82 -10.41
C GLU A 34 -8.31 3.31 -10.12
N ALA A 35 -7.58 2.61 -9.27
CA ALA A 35 -6.17 2.92 -9.04
C ALA A 35 -5.33 2.41 -10.23
N LEU A 36 -5.85 2.60 -11.44
CA LEU A 36 -5.09 2.45 -12.66
C LEU A 36 -4.14 3.64 -12.73
N ALA A 37 -2.91 3.37 -12.31
CA ALA A 37 -1.71 3.72 -13.05
C ALA A 37 -1.61 5.16 -13.55
N HIS A 38 -1.27 6.09 -12.67
CA HIS A 38 -0.80 7.39 -13.10
C HIS A 38 0.41 7.81 -12.26
N PRO A 39 1.50 8.29 -12.87
CA PRO A 39 2.51 8.99 -12.10
C PRO A 39 1.81 10.08 -11.28
N LEU A 40 2.10 10.11 -9.98
CA LEU A 40 1.68 11.19 -9.12
C LEU A 40 2.66 12.34 -9.28
N PHE A 41 2.13 13.56 -9.22
CA PHE A 41 2.91 14.78 -9.31
C PHE A 41 2.68 15.62 -8.06
N THR A 42 3.52 16.63 -7.88
CA THR A 42 3.34 17.65 -6.84
C THR A 42 2.96 18.98 -7.48
N LYS A 43 1.91 19.63 -6.97
CA LYS A 43 1.55 21.02 -7.29
C LYS A 43 1.49 21.81 -5.98
N SER A 44 2.53 22.61 -5.72
CA SER A 44 2.76 23.22 -4.40
C SER A 44 2.72 22.13 -3.31
N ARG A 45 1.88 22.27 -2.28
CA ARG A 45 1.72 21.31 -1.17
C ARG A 45 0.86 20.07 -1.49
N TRP A 46 0.31 19.96 -2.70
CA TRP A 46 -0.63 18.90 -3.05
C TRP A 46 0.00 17.81 -3.90
N ILE A 47 -0.39 16.57 -3.62
CA ILE A 47 -0.20 15.44 -4.53
C ILE A 47 -1.38 15.46 -5.50
N VAL A 48 -1.08 15.39 -6.80
CA VAL A 48 -2.08 15.43 -7.88
C VAL A 48 -1.84 14.30 -8.88
N ASN A 49 -2.89 13.91 -9.59
CA ASN A 49 -2.78 13.00 -10.72
C ASN A 49 -2.36 13.74 -12.01
N LYS A 50 -2.27 13.03 -13.13
CA LYS A 50 -1.93 13.62 -14.44
C LYS A 50 -2.89 14.72 -14.92
N ASP A 51 -4.13 14.72 -14.45
CA ASP A 51 -5.16 15.71 -14.81
C ASP A 51 -5.14 16.91 -13.84
N GLY A 52 -4.17 16.97 -12.92
CA GLY A 52 -4.08 18.01 -11.90
C GLY A 52 -5.09 17.87 -10.76
N LYS A 53 -5.87 16.78 -10.69
CA LYS A 53 -6.82 16.51 -9.60
C LYS A 53 -6.07 16.07 -8.35
N ARG A 54 -6.45 16.63 -7.20
CA ARG A 54 -5.84 16.29 -5.91
C ARG A 54 -6.07 14.83 -5.54
N VAL A 55 -5.00 14.14 -5.17
CA VAL A 55 -5.00 12.79 -4.63
C VAL A 55 -4.68 12.87 -3.13
N LYS A 56 -5.57 12.32 -2.29
CA LYS A 56 -5.30 12.14 -0.85
C LYS A 56 -4.84 10.70 -0.64
N LEU A 57 -3.70 10.54 0.01
CA LEU A 57 -3.16 9.23 0.38
C LEU A 57 -3.73 8.82 1.74
N ALA A 58 -4.55 7.78 1.75
CA ALA A 58 -5.05 7.12 2.95
C ALA A 58 -4.35 5.76 3.03
N CYS A 59 -3.20 5.72 3.72
CA CYS A 59 -2.34 4.55 3.73
C CYS A 59 -2.37 3.78 5.04
N VAL A 60 -2.12 2.47 4.95
CA VAL A 60 -1.65 1.65 6.08
C VAL A 60 -0.15 1.36 5.95
N ASN A 61 0.50 1.02 7.06
CA ASN A 61 1.85 0.44 7.03
C ASN A 61 1.76 -1.08 6.96
N TRP A 62 2.52 -1.72 6.07
CA TRP A 62 2.65 -3.18 6.04
C TRP A 62 4.12 -3.57 6.22
N PRO A 63 4.50 -4.19 7.35
CA PRO A 63 5.85 -4.64 7.60
C PRO A 63 6.29 -5.76 6.65
N SER A 64 7.44 -5.59 5.98
CA SER A 64 8.14 -6.64 5.21
C SER A 64 9.66 -6.54 5.35
N HIS A 65 10.14 -5.79 6.35
CA HIS A 65 11.57 -5.54 6.62
C HIS A 65 12.13 -6.33 7.81
N LEU A 66 11.29 -7.07 8.54
CA LEU A 66 11.70 -7.89 9.67
C LEU A 66 12.57 -9.07 9.21
N GLN A 67 13.12 -9.83 10.16
CA GLN A 67 14.13 -10.88 9.90
C GLN A 67 13.77 -11.86 8.75
N PRO A 68 12.51 -12.31 8.58
CA PRO A 68 12.16 -13.22 7.48
C PRO A 68 12.06 -12.55 6.11
N VAL A 69 12.07 -11.21 6.06
CA VAL A 69 11.95 -10.37 4.85
C VAL A 69 10.76 -10.77 3.96
N LEU A 70 9.67 -11.17 4.60
CA LEU A 70 8.38 -11.45 4.00
C LEU A 70 7.35 -10.52 4.65
N ALA A 71 6.34 -10.10 3.88
CA ALA A 71 5.25 -9.30 4.42
C ALA A 71 4.53 -10.06 5.53
N GLU A 72 4.29 -9.39 6.65
CA GLU A 72 3.63 -9.97 7.82
C GLU A 72 2.21 -10.46 7.48
N GLY A 73 1.75 -11.50 8.18
CA GLY A 73 0.40 -12.04 8.02
C GLY A 73 0.23 -13.07 6.89
N LEU A 74 1.23 -13.30 6.04
CA LEU A 74 1.14 -14.30 4.95
C LEU A 74 1.12 -15.76 5.43
N SER A 75 1.41 -16.03 6.71
CA SER A 75 1.13 -17.33 7.32
C SER A 75 -0.34 -17.53 7.69
N TRP A 76 -1.13 -16.46 7.75
CA TRP A 76 -2.52 -16.47 8.23
C TRP A 76 -3.54 -16.32 7.12
N GLN A 77 -3.26 -15.51 6.09
CA GLN A 77 -4.20 -15.27 4.99
C GLN A 77 -3.50 -15.16 3.64
N PRO A 78 -4.18 -15.52 2.52
CA PRO A 78 -3.67 -15.26 1.18
C PRO A 78 -3.36 -13.77 0.96
N VAL A 79 -2.29 -13.48 0.23
CA VAL A 79 -1.83 -12.10 -0.05
C VAL A 79 -2.93 -11.23 -0.70
N ASP A 80 -3.72 -11.82 -1.60
CA ASP A 80 -4.83 -11.15 -2.28
C ASP A 80 -5.97 -10.82 -1.32
N VAL A 81 -6.25 -11.70 -0.34
CA VAL A 81 -7.27 -11.45 0.69
C VAL A 81 -6.88 -10.26 1.57
N ILE A 82 -5.61 -10.20 2.00
CA ILE A 82 -5.10 -9.06 2.78
C ILE A 82 -5.16 -7.78 1.94
N SER A 83 -4.70 -7.84 0.69
CA SER A 83 -4.67 -6.69 -0.23
C SER A 83 -6.08 -6.14 -0.50
N ASN A 84 -7.04 -7.02 -0.78
CA ASN A 84 -8.44 -6.66 -0.96
C ASN A 84 -9.04 -6.10 0.34
N LYS A 85 -8.71 -6.69 1.49
CA LYS A 85 -9.20 -6.21 2.78
C LYS A 85 -8.76 -4.77 3.04
N ILE A 86 -7.49 -4.43 2.77
CA ILE A 86 -6.98 -3.05 2.86
C ILE A 86 -7.85 -2.08 2.04
N ARG A 87 -8.13 -2.43 0.78
CA ARG A 87 -9.00 -1.63 -0.10
C ARG A 87 -10.42 -1.50 0.45
N SER A 88 -11.00 -2.60 0.93
CA SER A 88 -12.37 -2.63 1.46
C SER A 88 -12.57 -1.78 2.71
N MET A 89 -11.50 -1.52 3.48
CA MET A 89 -11.52 -0.62 4.63
C MET A 89 -11.42 0.87 4.24
N GLY A 90 -11.31 1.18 2.95
CA GLY A 90 -11.23 2.56 2.44
C GLY A 90 -9.82 3.09 2.26
N PHE A 91 -8.77 2.30 2.54
CA PHE A 91 -7.40 2.70 2.25
C PHE A 91 -7.10 2.57 0.75
N ASN A 92 -6.28 3.50 0.24
CA ASN A 92 -5.89 3.52 -1.17
C ASN A 92 -4.38 3.33 -1.38
N CYS A 93 -3.61 3.19 -0.31
CA CYS A 93 -2.18 2.94 -0.39
C CYS A 93 -1.64 2.08 0.76
N VAL A 94 -0.48 1.49 0.53
CA VAL A 94 0.33 0.82 1.54
C VAL A 94 1.72 1.44 1.54
N ARG A 95 2.19 1.84 2.72
CA ARG A 95 3.62 2.05 2.98
C ARG A 95 4.23 0.67 3.26
N LEU A 96 4.89 0.11 2.25
CA LEU A 96 5.46 -1.23 2.27
C LEU A 96 6.95 -1.15 2.59
N THR A 97 7.30 -1.61 3.79
CA THR A 97 8.64 -1.47 4.34
C THR A 97 9.59 -2.54 3.80
N TRP A 98 10.85 -2.19 3.56
CA TRP A 98 11.88 -3.13 3.11
C TRP A 98 13.24 -2.81 3.74
N PRO A 99 14.11 -3.83 3.96
CA PRO A 99 15.46 -3.63 4.47
C PRO A 99 16.44 -3.44 3.29
N LEU A 100 17.44 -2.57 3.42
CA LEU A 100 18.42 -2.29 2.35
C LEU A 100 19.11 -3.57 1.85
N ALA A 101 19.38 -4.51 2.75
CA ALA A 101 20.01 -5.78 2.44
C ALA A 101 19.20 -6.65 1.45
N LEU A 102 17.89 -6.43 1.31
CA LEU A 102 17.06 -7.13 0.31
C LEU A 102 17.60 -6.96 -1.12
N VAL A 103 18.21 -5.81 -1.42
CA VAL A 103 18.74 -5.47 -2.76
C VAL A 103 20.26 -5.31 -2.80
N ASN A 104 20.92 -5.30 -1.63
CA ASN A 104 22.37 -5.07 -1.51
C ASN A 104 23.16 -6.24 -0.96
N ASN A 105 22.51 -7.27 -0.42
CA ASN A 105 23.19 -8.44 0.12
C ASN A 105 22.81 -9.68 -0.69
N GLN A 106 23.79 -10.31 -1.36
CA GLN A 106 23.56 -11.44 -2.26
C GLN A 106 23.01 -12.67 -1.53
N THR A 107 23.46 -12.92 -0.29
CA THR A 107 22.98 -14.03 0.54
C THR A 107 21.50 -13.87 0.83
N ILE A 108 21.06 -12.65 1.18
CA ILE A 108 19.63 -12.36 1.43
C ILE A 108 18.85 -12.38 0.12
N SER A 109 19.33 -11.71 -0.94
CA SER A 109 18.58 -11.60 -2.20
C SER A 109 18.40 -12.93 -2.94
N SER A 110 19.29 -13.90 -2.71
CA SER A 110 19.22 -15.25 -3.29
C SER A 110 18.47 -16.25 -2.40
N MET A 111 18.20 -15.90 -1.14
CA MET A 111 17.52 -16.78 -0.20
C MET A 111 16.04 -16.91 -0.58
N THR A 112 15.52 -18.14 -0.50
CA THR A 112 14.08 -18.38 -0.67
C THR A 112 13.31 -18.05 0.61
N VAL A 113 12.02 -17.78 0.49
CA VAL A 113 11.13 -17.61 1.66
C VAL A 113 11.21 -18.84 2.57
N GLU A 114 11.18 -20.06 2.00
CA GLU A 114 11.27 -21.27 2.80
C GLU A 114 12.57 -21.35 3.61
N ASN A 115 13.71 -21.05 2.98
CA ASN A 115 15.01 -21.11 3.65
C ASN A 115 15.17 -20.02 4.71
N SER A 116 14.66 -18.81 4.45
CA SER A 116 14.66 -17.72 5.44
C SER A 116 13.92 -18.14 6.71
N PHE A 117 12.69 -18.64 6.58
CA PHE A 117 11.92 -19.07 7.74
C PHE A 117 12.53 -20.32 8.42
N LYS A 118 13.10 -21.27 7.68
CA LYS A 118 13.81 -22.43 8.25
C LYS A 118 15.01 -21.99 9.08
N SER A 119 15.83 -21.06 8.58
CA SER A 119 17.00 -20.55 9.30
C SER A 119 16.66 -19.83 10.61
N LEU A 120 15.42 -19.34 10.73
CA LEU A 120 14.90 -18.66 11.92
C LEU A 120 14.09 -19.60 12.83
N GLY A 121 13.97 -20.89 12.51
CA GLY A 121 13.18 -21.85 13.28
C GLY A 121 11.66 -21.61 13.24
N LEU A 122 11.17 -20.87 12.24
CA LEU A 122 9.77 -20.43 12.13
C LEU A 122 8.88 -21.51 11.48
N HIS A 123 8.95 -22.74 11.98
CA HIS A 123 8.27 -23.90 11.39
C HIS A 123 6.74 -23.77 11.37
N LYS A 124 6.14 -23.21 12.44
CA LYS A 124 4.68 -22.98 12.49
C LYS A 124 4.23 -21.99 11.41
N SER A 125 4.97 -20.90 11.21
CA SER A 125 4.68 -19.93 10.17
C SER A 125 4.86 -20.52 8.76
N LEU A 126 5.84 -21.40 8.55
CA LEU A 126 6.01 -22.12 7.28
C LEU A 126 4.80 -22.98 6.92
N VAL A 127 4.21 -23.69 7.89
CA VAL A 127 2.98 -24.46 7.67
C VAL A 127 1.84 -23.53 7.24
N GLY A 128 1.68 -22.40 7.92
CA GLY A 128 0.69 -21.39 7.56
C GLY A 128 0.91 -20.79 6.16
N ILE A 129 2.16 -20.46 5.81
CA ILE A 129 2.51 -19.95 4.48
C ILE A 129 2.23 -21.02 3.43
N ARG A 130 2.55 -22.30 3.69
CA ARG A 130 2.25 -23.40 2.77
C ARG A 130 0.76 -23.50 2.47
N ALA A 131 -0.08 -23.37 3.50
CA ALA A 131 -1.53 -23.44 3.36
C ALA A 131 -2.13 -22.22 2.63
N ASN A 132 -1.67 -21.01 2.96
CA ASN A 132 -2.30 -19.77 2.49
C ASN A 132 -1.65 -19.16 1.25
N ASN A 133 -0.35 -19.36 1.07
CA ASN A 133 0.49 -18.69 0.07
C ASN A 133 1.59 -19.63 -0.46
N GLY A 134 1.31 -20.93 -0.64
CA GLY A 134 2.34 -21.95 -0.89
C GLY A 134 3.33 -21.64 -2.02
N LYS A 135 2.89 -20.93 -3.07
CA LYS A 135 3.76 -20.46 -4.17
C LYS A 135 4.90 -19.55 -3.72
N PHE A 136 4.78 -18.86 -2.59
CA PHE A 136 5.82 -17.97 -2.06
C PHE A 136 7.03 -18.75 -1.54
N LEU A 137 6.87 -20.00 -1.10
CA LEU A 137 7.94 -20.77 -0.45
C LEU A 137 9.19 -20.91 -1.33
N SER A 138 8.99 -21.14 -2.63
CA SER A 138 10.07 -21.29 -3.62
C SER A 138 10.58 -19.97 -4.20
N MET A 139 9.93 -18.85 -3.92
CA MET A 139 10.36 -17.54 -4.40
C MET A 139 11.56 -17.05 -3.59
N THR A 140 12.48 -16.33 -4.25
CA THR A 140 13.47 -15.54 -3.53
C THR A 140 12.79 -14.40 -2.77
N LEU A 141 13.43 -13.88 -1.72
CA LEU A 141 12.89 -12.76 -0.93
C LEU A 141 12.51 -11.54 -1.81
N PRO A 142 13.33 -11.11 -2.79
CA PRO A 142 12.92 -10.06 -3.74
C PRO A 142 11.72 -10.44 -4.61
N GLN A 143 11.61 -11.69 -5.07
CA GLN A 143 10.47 -12.15 -5.87
C GLN A 143 9.17 -12.18 -5.05
N ALA A 144 9.24 -12.60 -3.79
CA ALA A 144 8.14 -12.55 -2.84
C ALA A 144 7.68 -11.11 -2.60
N PHE A 145 8.62 -10.19 -2.35
CA PHE A 145 8.33 -8.76 -2.20
C PHE A 145 7.62 -8.18 -3.45
N LYS A 146 8.11 -8.50 -4.66
CA LYS A 146 7.45 -8.14 -5.92
C LYS A 146 6.02 -8.69 -6.01
N ASN A 147 5.80 -9.95 -5.61
CA ASN A 147 4.46 -10.56 -5.63
C ASN A 147 3.48 -9.85 -4.69
N VAL A 148 3.92 -9.38 -3.52
CA VAL A 148 3.09 -8.56 -2.62
C VAL A 148 2.71 -7.24 -3.29
N VAL A 149 3.68 -6.55 -3.91
CA VAL A 149 3.42 -5.30 -4.66
C VAL A 149 2.44 -5.53 -5.82
N SER A 150 2.58 -6.63 -6.56
CA SER A 150 1.65 -7.00 -7.63
C SER A 150 0.25 -7.27 -7.12
N SER A 151 0.10 -8.02 -6.02
CA SER A 151 -1.19 -8.26 -5.36
C SER A 151 -1.88 -6.95 -4.95
N LEU A 152 -1.14 -6.02 -4.35
CA LEU A 152 -1.66 -4.69 -4.01
C LEU A 152 -2.14 -3.94 -5.27
N GLY A 153 -1.38 -4.01 -6.36
CA GLY A 153 -1.75 -3.38 -7.64
C GLY A 153 -3.03 -3.97 -8.24
N ASN A 154 -3.14 -5.30 -8.27
CA ASN A 154 -4.34 -6.01 -8.74
C ASN A 154 -5.59 -5.65 -7.93
N ASN A 155 -5.41 -5.27 -6.66
CA ASN A 155 -6.49 -4.85 -5.76
C ASN A 155 -6.66 -3.33 -5.69
N ASN A 156 -6.14 -2.58 -6.68
CA ASN A 156 -6.25 -1.13 -6.76
C ASN A 156 -5.70 -0.39 -5.52
N VAL A 157 -4.55 -0.84 -5.00
CA VAL A 157 -3.83 -0.24 -3.88
C VAL A 157 -2.47 0.25 -4.34
N MET A 158 -2.22 1.56 -4.16
CA MET A 158 -0.92 2.16 -4.43
C MET A 158 0.12 1.70 -3.40
N VAL A 159 1.39 1.77 -3.76
CA VAL A 159 2.52 1.37 -2.90
C VAL A 159 3.50 2.53 -2.79
N ILE A 160 3.85 2.85 -1.54
CA ILE A 160 4.99 3.67 -1.20
C ILE A 160 6.05 2.73 -0.64
N LEU A 161 7.14 2.56 -1.36
CA LEU A 161 8.27 1.74 -0.92
C LEU A 161 8.99 2.46 0.21
N ASP A 162 9.23 1.81 1.34
CA ASP A 162 9.87 2.45 2.48
C ASP A 162 11.16 1.75 2.88
N ASN A 163 12.30 2.42 2.65
CA ASN A 163 13.58 1.90 3.12
C ASN A 163 13.65 2.04 4.64
N HIS A 164 13.33 0.95 5.34
CA HIS A 164 13.05 1.02 6.77
C HIS A 164 14.31 0.91 7.63
N ILE A 165 15.22 0.01 7.23
CA ILE A 165 16.43 -0.31 7.97
C ILE A 165 17.46 -0.90 7.00
N THR A 166 18.73 -1.00 7.40
CA THR A 166 19.73 -1.64 6.55
C THR A 166 19.66 -3.16 6.62
N THR A 167 19.78 -3.71 7.83
CA THR A 167 19.74 -5.16 8.09
C THR A 167 18.34 -5.55 8.56
N PRO A 168 17.76 -6.66 8.08
CA PRO A 168 16.44 -7.10 8.50
C PRO A 168 16.32 -7.23 10.03
N GLY A 169 15.28 -6.66 10.61
CA GLY A 169 15.09 -6.69 12.06
C GLY A 169 14.26 -5.52 12.60
N TRP A 170 14.18 -5.47 13.93
CA TRP A 170 13.49 -4.41 14.64
C TRP A 170 14.32 -3.13 14.69
N CYS A 171 13.61 -2.02 14.61
CA CYS A 171 14.07 -0.67 14.90
C CYS A 171 13.14 -0.08 15.98
N CYS A 172 13.27 1.16 16.46
CA CYS A 172 14.09 2.27 15.99
C CYS A 172 14.78 2.93 17.19
N SER A 173 15.60 2.17 17.91
CA SER A 173 16.28 2.67 19.10
C SER A 173 17.39 3.67 18.74
N LEU A 174 17.81 4.50 19.70
CA LEU A 174 18.96 5.39 19.51
C LEU A 174 20.31 4.64 19.42
N LYS A 175 20.31 3.31 19.60
CA LYS A 175 21.51 2.47 19.70
C LYS A 175 21.55 1.34 18.67
N ASP A 176 20.63 1.32 17.71
CA ASP A 176 20.56 0.25 16.70
C ASP A 176 21.55 0.40 15.54
N GLY A 177 22.38 1.45 15.55
CA GLY A 177 23.41 1.67 14.53
C GLY A 177 22.86 2.01 13.13
N ASN A 178 21.57 2.36 13.03
CA ASN A 178 20.87 2.58 11.77
C ASN A 178 20.23 3.99 11.68
N GLY A 179 20.44 4.84 12.68
CA GLY A 179 19.67 6.07 12.86
C GLY A 179 20.09 7.21 11.95
N TYR A 180 21.38 7.34 11.62
CA TYR A 180 21.88 8.45 10.81
C TYR A 180 22.97 8.05 9.83
N PHE A 181 23.20 8.92 8.83
CA PHE A 181 24.23 8.74 7.82
C PHE A 181 25.60 8.50 8.46
N GLY A 182 26.27 7.42 8.08
CA GLY A 182 27.59 7.05 8.59
C GLY A 182 27.56 6.24 9.89
N ASP A 183 26.39 5.92 10.44
CA ASP A 183 26.30 4.96 11.54
C ASP A 183 26.81 3.57 11.10
N LYS A 184 27.14 2.71 12.07
CA LYS A 184 27.74 1.38 11.86
C LYS A 184 27.08 0.58 10.73
N ASP A 185 25.76 0.63 10.67
CA ASP A 185 24.96 -0.12 9.71
C ASP A 185 24.29 0.80 8.67
N PHE A 186 24.66 2.07 8.55
CA PHE A 186 24.07 3.01 7.59
C PHE A 186 25.12 3.78 6.78
N ASP A 187 25.71 3.09 5.80
CA ASP A 187 26.58 3.69 4.78
C ASP A 187 25.75 4.41 3.69
N PRO A 188 25.94 5.73 3.48
CA PRO A 188 25.23 6.50 2.45
C PRO A 188 25.46 6.02 1.01
N LYS A 189 26.66 5.51 0.67
CA LYS A 189 26.96 5.01 -0.68
C LYS A 189 26.17 3.74 -0.97
N LEU A 190 26.17 2.80 -0.03
CA LEU A 190 25.38 1.57 -0.15
C LEU A 190 23.88 1.89 -0.17
N TRP A 191 23.45 2.85 0.64
CA TRP A 191 22.07 3.31 0.65
C TRP A 191 21.60 3.85 -0.71
N ILE A 192 22.34 4.78 -1.32
CA ILE A 192 22.01 5.32 -2.66
C ILE A 192 21.98 4.20 -3.70
N GLN A 193 22.93 3.26 -3.66
CA GLN A 193 22.94 2.10 -4.56
C GLN A 193 21.69 1.23 -4.36
N GLY A 194 21.30 0.97 -3.12
CA GLY A 194 20.12 0.14 -2.82
C GLY A 194 18.82 0.83 -3.22
N LEU A 195 18.68 2.14 -2.98
CA LEU A 195 17.55 2.93 -3.49
C LEU A 195 17.46 2.85 -5.01
N SER A 196 18.59 2.97 -5.71
CA SER A 196 18.66 2.87 -7.18
C SER A 196 18.24 1.48 -7.68
N ARG A 197 18.70 0.41 -7.01
CA ARG A 197 18.32 -0.98 -7.34
C ARG A 197 16.83 -1.22 -7.08
N MET A 198 16.30 -0.72 -5.97
CA MET A 198 14.87 -0.84 -5.65
C MET A 198 14.01 -0.06 -6.65
N ALA A 199 14.41 1.14 -7.03
CA ALA A 199 13.74 1.92 -8.07
C ALA A 199 13.78 1.21 -9.44
N THR A 200 14.92 0.61 -9.79
CA THR A 200 15.07 -0.18 -11.01
C THR A 200 14.16 -1.41 -11.01
N MET A 201 14.06 -2.11 -9.88
CA MET A 201 13.20 -3.29 -9.70
C MET A 201 11.72 -2.98 -10.00
N PHE A 202 11.27 -1.76 -9.69
CA PHE A 202 9.87 -1.34 -9.82
C PHE A 202 9.62 -0.29 -10.92
N LYS A 203 10.60 0.02 -11.79
CA LYS A 203 10.50 1.05 -12.84
C LYS A 203 9.26 0.91 -13.73
N GLY A 204 8.83 -0.32 -14.04
CA GLY A 204 7.65 -0.62 -14.85
C GLY A 204 6.36 -0.90 -14.04
N THR A 205 6.40 -0.80 -12.71
CA THR A 205 5.30 -1.21 -11.84
C THR A 205 4.41 -0.01 -11.51
N ARG A 206 3.23 0.01 -12.13
CA ARG A 206 2.35 1.19 -12.19
C ARG A 206 1.74 1.61 -10.85
N ASN A 207 1.57 0.69 -9.90
CA ASN A 207 1.00 1.01 -8.59
C ASN A 207 2.06 1.45 -7.57
N VAL A 208 3.35 1.42 -7.89
CA VAL A 208 4.39 2.03 -7.05
C VAL A 208 4.45 3.52 -7.36
N VAL A 209 4.04 4.36 -6.40
CA VAL A 209 3.83 5.80 -6.60
C VAL A 209 4.85 6.68 -5.88
N GLY A 210 5.72 6.08 -5.07
CA GLY A 210 6.76 6.81 -4.35
C GLY A 210 7.70 5.91 -3.58
N MET A 211 8.78 6.51 -3.09
CA MET A 211 9.74 5.84 -2.21
C MET A 211 10.10 6.77 -1.04
N SER A 212 9.80 6.32 0.18
CA SER A 212 10.35 6.88 1.40
C SER A 212 11.82 6.46 1.51
N LEU A 213 12.72 7.44 1.50
CA LEU A 213 14.15 7.20 1.29
C LEU A 213 14.83 6.55 2.51
N ARG A 214 14.43 6.89 3.73
CA ARG A 214 14.93 6.26 4.97
C ARG A 214 13.92 6.49 6.10
N ASN A 215 13.64 5.46 6.89
CA ASN A 215 12.76 5.59 8.07
C ASN A 215 13.49 6.26 9.25
N GLU A 216 12.84 7.27 9.84
CA GLU A 216 13.15 7.84 11.16
C GLU A 216 14.63 8.21 11.37
N LEU A 217 15.18 9.10 10.54
CA LEU A 217 16.52 9.64 10.81
C LEU A 217 16.60 10.18 12.25
N ARG A 218 17.56 9.67 13.03
CA ARG A 218 17.64 9.86 14.48
C ARG A 218 19.06 9.60 15.00
N GLY A 219 19.27 9.83 16.29
CA GLY A 219 20.52 9.49 16.97
C GLY A 219 21.49 10.66 17.10
N LYS A 220 22.60 10.41 17.78
CA LYS A 220 23.58 11.42 18.20
C LYS A 220 24.30 12.14 17.04
N ASN A 221 24.31 11.52 15.86
CA ASN A 221 24.99 12.05 14.68
C ASN A 221 24.12 13.03 13.88
N VAL A 222 22.85 13.22 14.29
CA VAL A 222 21.97 14.25 13.70
C VAL A 222 22.60 15.62 13.90
N ASN A 223 22.83 16.32 12.79
CA ASN A 223 23.32 17.69 12.82
C ASN A 223 22.35 18.59 12.05
N VAL A 224 21.48 19.27 12.79
CA VAL A 224 20.46 20.18 12.24
C VAL A 224 21.09 21.34 11.47
N GLY A 225 22.33 21.74 11.80
CA GLY A 225 23.06 22.78 11.09
C GLY A 225 23.45 22.41 9.65
N LEU A 226 23.38 21.12 9.28
CA LEU A 226 23.56 20.67 7.90
C LEU A 226 22.28 20.76 7.06
N TRP A 227 21.11 20.91 7.67
CA TRP A 227 19.83 20.90 6.93
C TRP A 227 19.57 22.20 6.18
N TYR A 228 20.21 23.28 6.60
CA TYR A 228 20.05 24.63 6.05
C TYR A 228 21.23 25.08 5.16
N LYS A 229 22.18 24.17 4.88
CA LYS A 229 23.28 24.39 3.94
C LYS A 229 22.97 23.70 2.62
#